data_AF-A0A4Y1ZNL2-F1
#
_entry.id   AF-A0A4Y1ZNL2-F1
#
_cell.length_a   1.000
_cell.length_b   1.000
_cell.length_c   1.000
_cell.angle_alpha   90.00
_cell.angle_beta   90.00
_cell.angle_gamma   90.00
#
_symmetry.space_group_name_H-M   'P 1'
#
loop_
_entity.id
_entity.type
_entity.pdbx_description
1 polymer ?
#
loop_
_entity_poly.entity_id
_entity_poly.type
_entity_poly.pdbx_seq_one_letter_code
_entity_poly.pdbx_strand_id
1 'polypeptide(L)'
;MADLVNYSRADLILLARECEVDIASTDGTRTIIKKIKESPDFDNDFALAQIKVLSNVRVETERKNELERDRQYELEKLKLQPQSGMSSLNSSFREKKDATSLKSVMRKFD
;
A
#
# COMPACT_ATOMS: atom_id res chain seq x y z
N MET A 1 5.28 -24.11 27.14
CA MET A 1 6.49 -23.75 26.37
C MET A 1 6.10 -23.66 24.91
N ALA A 2 6.45 -22.56 24.23
CA ALA A 2 6.28 -22.48 22.79
C ALA A 2 7.34 -23.36 22.12
N ASP A 3 7.00 -24.02 21.03
CA ASP A 3 7.87 -24.99 20.39
C ASP A 3 7.68 -24.91 18.88
N LEU A 4 8.75 -25.07 18.12
CA LEU A 4 8.75 -24.86 16.66
C LEU A 4 7.75 -25.78 15.93
N VAL A 5 7.41 -26.92 16.54
CA VAL A 5 6.42 -27.87 16.03
C VAL A 5 5.00 -27.32 15.93
N ASN A 6 4.68 -26.24 16.65
CA ASN A 6 3.35 -25.62 16.64
C ASN A 6 3.15 -24.63 15.48
N TYR A 7 4.20 -24.33 14.72
CA TYR A 7 4.16 -23.36 13.63
C TYR A 7 3.94 -24.03 12.28
N SER A 8 3.37 -23.28 11.33
CA SER A 8 3.09 -23.80 9.99
C SER A 8 4.39 -24.06 9.21
N ARG A 9 4.33 -24.93 8.20
CA ARG A 9 5.47 -25.18 7.31
C ARG A 9 5.97 -23.89 6.65
N ALA A 10 5.07 -22.96 6.32
CA ALA A 10 5.44 -21.68 5.72
C ALA A 10 6.28 -20.82 6.68
N ASP A 11 5.86 -20.72 7.94
CA ASP A 11 6.58 -19.93 8.95
C ASP A 11 7.95 -20.53 9.26
N LEU A 12 8.04 -21.87 9.27
CA LEU A 12 9.30 -22.58 9.45
C LEU A 12 10.26 -22.40 8.26
N ILE A 13 9.74 -22.29 7.04
CA ILE A 13 10.55 -21.97 5.85
C ILE A 13 11.11 -20.55 5.93
N LEU A 14 10.29 -19.60 6.38
CA LEU A 14 10.72 -18.22 6.62
C LEU A 14 11.80 -18.15 7.70
N LEU A 15 11.58 -18.83 8.83
CA LEU A 15 12.58 -18.91 9.90
C LEU A 15 13.88 -19.55 9.42
N ALA A 16 13.82 -20.64 8.66
CA ALA A 16 15.03 -21.27 8.11
C ALA A 16 15.81 -20.31 7.20
N ARG A 17 15.14 -19.44 6.42
CA ARG A 17 15.83 -18.41 5.64
C ARG A 17 16.52 -17.36 6.50
N GLU A 18 15.87 -16.92 7.58
CA GLU A 18 16.47 -15.97 8.55
C GLU A 18 17.65 -16.59 9.30
N CYS A 19 17.60 -17.89 9.59
CA CYS A 19 18.70 -18.63 10.20
C CYS A 19 19.76 -19.09 9.16
N GLU A 20 19.64 -18.68 7.90
CA GLU A 20 20.53 -19.06 6.79
C GLU A 20 20.68 -20.59 6.63
N VAL A 21 19.61 -21.34 6.92
CA VAL A 21 19.56 -22.80 6.83
C VAL A 21 19.02 -23.23 5.46
N ASP A 22 19.81 -24.05 4.77
CA ASP A 22 19.42 -24.61 3.47
C ASP A 22 18.30 -25.67 3.60
N ILE A 23 17.14 -25.31 3.06
CA ILE A 23 15.94 -26.15 3.00
C ILE A 23 15.54 -26.45 1.56
N ALA A 24 15.28 -27.72 1.29
CA ALA A 24 14.77 -28.19 0.02
C ALA A 24 13.25 -28.02 -0.06
N SER A 25 12.72 -27.85 -1.27
CA SER A 25 11.27 -27.79 -1.50
C SER A 25 10.54 -29.10 -1.13
N THR A 26 11.26 -30.23 -1.11
CA THR A 26 10.80 -31.55 -0.68
C THR A 26 10.85 -31.75 0.84
N ASP A 27 11.49 -30.85 1.59
CA ASP A 27 11.63 -31.01 3.04
C ASP A 27 10.26 -30.86 3.73
N GLY A 28 9.95 -31.87 4.54
CA GLY A 28 8.80 -31.87 5.43
C GLY A 28 9.05 -31.05 6.69
N THR A 29 7.99 -30.70 7.39
CA THR A 29 8.03 -29.86 8.61
C THR A 29 9.03 -30.37 9.66
N ARG A 30 9.05 -31.68 9.91
CA ARG A 30 9.99 -32.31 10.85
C ARG A 30 11.44 -32.18 10.40
N THR A 31 11.71 -32.36 9.10
CA THR A 31 13.05 -32.23 8.53
C THR A 31 13.55 -30.80 8.63
N ILE A 32 12.70 -29.82 8.33
CA ILE A 32 13.02 -28.40 8.44
C ILE A 32 13.38 -28.04 9.89
N ILE A 33 12.53 -28.42 10.86
CA ILE A 33 12.79 -28.16 12.29
C ILE A 33 14.11 -28.79 12.72
N LYS A 34 14.38 -30.02 12.28
CA LYS A 34 15.63 -30.73 12.59
C LYS A 34 16.84 -29.96 12.06
N LYS A 35 16.84 -29.55 10.79
CA LYS A 35 17.93 -28.77 10.19
C LYS A 35 18.18 -27.44 10.92
N ILE A 36 17.11 -26.74 11.31
CA ILE A 36 17.21 -25.50 12.10
C ILE A 36 17.90 -25.79 13.44
N LYS A 37 17.49 -26.86 14.14
CA LYS A 37 18.08 -27.27 15.43
C LYS A 37 19.51 -27.81 15.32
N GLU A 38 19.90 -28.31 14.15
CA GLU A 38 21.27 -28.78 13.87
C GLU A 38 22.23 -27.64 13.49
N SER A 39 21.74 -26.41 13.34
CA SER A 39 22.58 -25.24 13.11
C SER A 39 23.49 -24.99 14.32
N PRO A 40 24.79 -24.73 14.13
CA PRO A 40 25.74 -24.53 15.23
C PRO A 40 25.39 -23.32 16.12
N ASP A 41 24.76 -22.30 15.54
CA ASP A 41 24.35 -21.07 16.23
C ASP A 41 22.86 -21.09 16.63
N PHE A 42 22.26 -22.28 16.70
CA PHE A 42 20.84 -22.39 17.02
C PHE A 42 20.54 -22.00 18.47
N ASP A 43 19.82 -20.90 18.64
CA ASP A 43 19.16 -20.51 19.88
C ASP A 43 17.64 -20.68 19.73
N ASN A 44 17.07 -21.53 20.59
CA ASN A 44 15.64 -21.83 20.58
C ASN A 44 14.77 -20.62 20.95
N ASP A 45 15.19 -19.81 21.92
CA ASP A 45 14.42 -18.64 22.34
C ASP A 45 14.48 -17.55 21.26
N PHE A 46 15.64 -17.37 20.63
CA PHE A 46 15.79 -16.51 19.47
C PHE A 46 14.92 -16.98 18.30
N ALA A 47 14.95 -18.27 17.95
CA ALA A 47 14.16 -18.85 16.88
C ALA A 47 12.64 -18.67 17.12
N LEU A 48 12.19 -18.86 18.36
CA LEU A 48 10.80 -18.65 18.77
C LEU A 48 10.40 -17.17 18.73
N ALA A 49 11.30 -16.26 19.10
CA ALA A 49 11.06 -14.82 18.98
C ALA A 49 10.92 -14.41 17.50
N GLN A 50 11.83 -14.88 16.64
CA GLN A 50 11.83 -14.57 15.22
C GLN A 50 10.60 -15.09 14.49
N ILE A 51 10.23 -16.37 14.69
CA ILE A 51 9.05 -16.94 14.02
C ILE A 51 7.75 -16.25 14.44
N LYS A 52 7.66 -15.76 15.68
CA LYS A 52 6.53 -14.98 16.18
C LYS A 52 6.45 -13.59 15.53
N VAL A 53 7.59 -12.95 15.30
CA VAL A 53 7.65 -11.67 14.55
C VAL A 53 7.24 -11.90 13.10
N LEU A 54 7.79 -12.93 12.44
CA LEU A 54 7.48 -13.26 11.05
C LEU A 54 6.00 -13.60 10.85
N SER A 55 5.40 -14.35 11.78
CA SER A 55 3.97 -14.66 11.73
C SER A 55 3.10 -13.39 11.83
N ASN A 56 3.51 -12.40 12.63
CA ASN A 56 2.81 -11.13 12.74
C ASN A 56 3.00 -10.24 11.50
N VAL A 57 4.22 -10.18 10.96
CA VAL A 57 4.52 -9.39 9.76
C VAL A 57 3.65 -9.85 8.59
N ARG A 58 3.50 -11.16 8.38
CA ARG A 58 2.64 -11.70 7.32
C ARG A 58 1.19 -11.23 7.43
N VAL A 59 0.65 -11.16 8.65
CA VAL A 59 -0.70 -10.61 8.89
C VAL A 59 -0.76 -9.13 8.52
N GLU A 60 0.29 -8.35 8.75
CA GLU A 60 0.33 -6.93 8.36
C GLU A 60 0.52 -6.72 6.85
N THR A 61 1.33 -7.56 6.18
CA THR A 61 1.51 -7.48 4.73
C THR A 61 0.25 -7.89 3.99
N GLU A 62 -0.46 -8.91 4.45
CA GLU A 62 -1.77 -9.30 3.91
C GLU A 62 -2.79 -8.16 4.07
N ARG A 63 -2.79 -7.46 5.21
CA ARG A 63 -3.65 -6.29 5.46
C ARG A 63 -3.32 -5.08 4.57
N LYS A 64 -2.04 -4.85 4.27
CA LYS A 64 -1.61 -3.79 3.33
C LYS A 64 -1.96 -4.11 1.88
N ASN A 65 -1.91 -5.38 1.48
CA ASN A 65 -2.29 -5.81 0.13
C ASN A 65 -3.79 -5.65 -0.16
N GLU A 66 -4.66 -5.79 0.85
CA GLU A 66 -6.08 -5.44 0.69
C GLU A 66 -6.28 -3.95 0.40
N LEU A 67 -5.57 -3.08 1.12
CA LEU A 67 -5.71 -1.62 0.98
C LEU A 67 -5.21 -1.10 -0.39
N GLU A 68 -4.18 -1.73 -0.96
CA GLU A 68 -3.69 -1.37 -2.30
C GLU A 68 -4.65 -1.84 -3.40
N ARG A 69 -5.36 -2.97 -3.23
CA ARG A 69 -6.40 -3.41 -4.18
C ARG A 69 -7.57 -2.43 -4.22
N ASP A 70 -8.05 -1.97 -3.07
CA ASP A 70 -9.13 -0.99 -3.01
C ASP A 70 -8.71 0.37 -3.61
N ARG A 71 -7.45 0.78 -3.40
CA ARG A 71 -6.90 2.00 -4.00
C ARG A 71 -6.81 1.93 -5.53
N GLN A 72 -6.41 0.78 -6.08
CA GLN A 72 -6.38 0.60 -7.54
C GLN A 72 -7.78 0.61 -8.14
N TYR A 73 -8.76 0.01 -7.45
CA TYR A 73 -10.15 0.02 -7.88
C TYR A 73 -10.75 1.44 -7.93
N GLU A 74 -10.51 2.27 -6.91
CA GLU A 74 -10.99 3.66 -6.91
C GLU A 74 -10.32 4.53 -7.98
N LEU A 75 -9.02 4.30 -8.26
CA LEU A 75 -8.32 5.00 -9.35
C LEU A 75 -8.84 4.58 -10.73
N GLU A 76 -9.18 3.31 -10.92
CA GLU A 76 -9.75 2.80 -12.17
C GLU A 76 -11.16 3.36 -12.40
N LYS A 77 -11.98 3.43 -11.33
CA LYS A 77 -13.31 4.07 -11.37
C LYS A 77 -13.24 5.55 -11.75
N LEU A 78 -12.24 6.30 -11.26
CA LEU A 78 -12.03 7.69 -11.65
C LEU A 78 -11.56 7.84 -13.10
N LYS A 79 -10.77 6.90 -13.63
CA LYS A 79 -10.34 6.90 -15.05
C LYS A 79 -11.48 6.54 -16.03
N LEU A 80 -12.46 5.77 -15.59
CA LEU A 80 -13.62 5.39 -16.38
C LEU A 80 -14.78 6.40 -16.31
N GLN A 81 -14.70 7.43 -15.46
CA GLN A 81 -15.64 8.53 -15.55
C GLN A 81 -15.39 9.29 -16.86
N PRO A 82 -16.38 9.38 -17.76
CA PRO A 82 -16.21 10.17 -18.96
C PRO A 82 -15.96 11.62 -18.56
N GLN A 83 -14.95 12.25 -19.17
CA GLN A 83 -14.72 13.70 -19.12
C GLN A 83 -15.87 14.50 -19.80
N SER A 84 -17.11 14.02 -19.74
CA SER A 84 -18.30 14.72 -20.19
C SER A 84 -18.79 15.65 -19.09
N GLY A 85 -18.02 16.71 -18.84
CA GLY A 85 -18.38 17.76 -17.88
C GLY A 85 -17.52 19.01 -17.96
N MET A 86 -16.46 19.02 -18.77
CA MET A 86 -15.62 20.21 -18.97
C MET A 86 -15.47 20.48 -20.46
N SER A 87 -16.56 20.89 -21.10
CA SER A 87 -16.46 21.63 -22.36
C SER A 87 -16.86 23.08 -22.11
N SER A 88 -15.83 23.87 -21.81
CA SER A 88 -15.63 25.23 -22.30
C SER A 88 -16.82 26.18 -22.22
N LEU A 89 -16.93 26.91 -21.10
CA LEU A 89 -17.52 28.24 -21.13
C LEU A 89 -16.57 29.14 -21.94
N ASN A 90 -16.75 29.14 -23.26
CA ASN A 90 -16.23 30.18 -24.13
C ASN A 90 -16.91 31.50 -23.72
N SER A 91 -16.31 32.22 -22.78
CA SER A 91 -16.71 33.59 -22.48
C SER A 91 -16.37 34.44 -23.70
N SER A 92 -17.37 34.65 -24.56
CA SER A 92 -17.32 35.66 -25.60
C SER A 92 -17.27 37.02 -24.90
N PHE A 93 -16.06 37.50 -24.60
CA PHE A 93 -15.82 38.89 -24.23
C PHE A 93 -16.08 39.72 -25.48
N ARG A 94 -17.36 39.99 -25.73
CA ARG A 94 -17.80 40.89 -26.79
C ARG A 94 -17.55 42.30 -26.27
N GLU A 95 -16.40 42.85 -26.64
CA GLU A 95 -16.11 44.28 -26.62
C GLU A 95 -17.32 45.04 -27.22
N LYS A 96 -18.11 45.69 -26.36
CA LYS A 96 -19.01 46.77 -26.79
C LYS A 96 -18.36 48.09 -26.42
N LYS A 97 -17.60 48.61 -27.38
CA LYS A 97 -17.16 50.00 -27.48
C LYS A 97 -18.39 50.87 -27.75
N ASP A 98 -19.13 51.22 -26.71
CA ASP A 98 -20.08 52.33 -26.78
C ASP A 98 -19.35 53.60 -26.34
N ALA A 99 -18.56 54.13 -27.28
CA ALA A 99 -17.89 55.41 -27.16
C ALA A 99 -18.91 56.52 -27.46
N THR A 100 -19.62 57.01 -26.44
CA THR A 100 -20.35 58.28 -26.53
C THR A 100 -20.48 58.98 -25.18
N SER A 101 -19.59 59.98 -25.00
CA SER A 101 -19.78 61.22 -24.21
C SER A 101 -19.75 61.16 -22.67
N LEU A 102 -18.54 61.24 -22.10
CA LEU A 102 -18.28 61.78 -20.75
C LEU A 102 -18.52 63.31 -20.71
N LYS A 103 -19.75 63.76 -20.97
CA LYS A 103 -20.15 65.17 -20.80
C LYS A 103 -21.59 65.27 -20.31
N SER A 104 -21.86 64.91 -19.05
CA SER A 104 -22.92 65.56 -18.23
C SER A 104 -23.11 64.95 -16.83
N VAL A 105 -22.11 64.95 -15.94
CA VAL A 105 -22.39 64.88 -14.48
C VAL A 105 -21.34 65.68 -13.70
N MET A 106 -21.20 66.97 -14.01
CA MET A 106 -20.52 67.95 -13.14
C MET A 106 -21.28 69.29 -13.22
N ARG A 107 -22.39 69.36 -12.49
CA ARG A 107 -23.16 70.56 -12.11
C ARG A 107 -24.41 70.01 -11.38
N LYS A 108 -24.70 70.28 -10.12
CA LYS A 108 -24.27 71.30 -9.16
C LYS A 108 -24.48 70.73 -7.75
N PHE A 109 -23.55 71.01 -6.84
CA PHE A 109 -23.84 71.15 -5.41
C PHE A 109 -23.35 72.55 -5.04
N ASP A 110 -24.27 73.50 -5.21
CA ASP A 110 -24.54 74.75 -4.45
C ASP A 110 -25.56 75.57 -5.25
#